data_AF-A0A2G5QYW0-F1
#
_entry.id   AF-A0A2G5QYW0-F1
#
_cell.length_a   1.000
_cell.length_b   1.000
_cell.length_c   1.000
_cell.angle_alpha   90.00
_cell.angle_beta   90.00
_cell.angle_gamma   90.00
#
_symmetry.space_group_name_H-M   'P 1'
#
loop_
_entity.id
_entity.type
_entity.pdbx_description
1 polymer ?
#
loop_
_entity_poly.entity_id
_entity_poly.type
_entity_poly.pdbx_seq_one_letter_code
_entity_poly.pdbx_strand_id
1 'polypeptide(L)' 'MGMMAVEPAPIDDFVAPSAAWVAQRFGVSEDEAEWVLVLYRFQTLYPDGPEPGRFYCEAL' A
#
# COMPACT_ATOMS: atom_id res chain seq x y z
N MET A 1 -38.94 -19.86 6.45
CA MET A 1 -38.18 -18.84 5.70
C MET A 1 -36.81 -18.75 6.33
N GLY A 2 -35.83 -19.48 5.80
CA GLY A 2 -34.45 -19.41 6.27
C GLY A 2 -33.76 -18.21 5.63
N MET A 3 -33.28 -17.28 6.44
CA MET A 3 -32.42 -16.20 5.97
C MET A 3 -31.08 -16.84 5.61
N MET A 4 -30.78 -16.94 4.31
CA MET A 4 -29.43 -17.27 3.86
C MET A 4 -28.50 -16.18 4.41
N ALA A 5 -27.60 -16.58 5.29
CA ALA A 5 -26.46 -15.74 5.65
C ALA A 5 -25.67 -15.51 4.36
N VAL A 6 -25.75 -14.30 3.83
CA VAL A 6 -24.85 -13.88 2.75
C VAL A 6 -23.50 -13.70 3.42
N GLU A 7 -22.63 -14.70 3.29
CA GLU A 7 -21.23 -14.55 3.68
C GLU A 7 -20.68 -13.35 2.88
N PRO A 8 -20.11 -12.33 3.55
CA PRO A 8 -19.55 -11.19 2.83
C PRO A 8 -18.48 -11.73 1.89
N ALA A 9 -18.65 -11.47 0.59
CA ALA A 9 -17.64 -11.80 -0.39
C ALA A 9 -16.30 -11.25 0.09
N PRO A 10 -15.19 -12.01 -0.01
CA PRO A 10 -13.88 -11.48 0.33
C PRO A 10 -13.67 -10.25 -0.53
N ILE A 11 -13.54 -9.07 0.11
CA ILE A 11 -13.15 -7.84 -0.57
C ILE A 11 -11.66 -7.99 -0.86
N ASP A 12 -11.34 -8.80 -1.86
CA ASP A 12 -9.97 -9.04 -2.34
C ASP A 12 -9.65 -8.13 -3.54
N ASP A 13 -10.24 -6.95 -3.55
CA ASP A 13 -9.97 -5.89 -4.52
C ASP A 13 -9.33 -4.70 -3.80
N PHE A 14 -8.31 -4.95 -2.97
CA PHE A 14 -7.41 -3.89 -2.52
C PHE A 14 -6.62 -3.39 -3.74
N VAL A 15 -7.25 -2.54 -4.54
CA VAL A 15 -6.58 -1.83 -5.63
C VAL A 15 -5.58 -0.88 -5.01
N ALA A 16 -4.29 -1.16 -5.21
CA ALA A 16 -3.24 -0.26 -4.77
C ALA A 16 -3.48 1.13 -5.37
N PRO A 17 -3.43 2.21 -4.56
CA PRO A 17 -3.66 3.56 -5.07
C PRO A 17 -2.60 3.91 -6.13
N SER A 18 -3.03 4.60 -7.19
CA SER A 18 -2.10 5.09 -8.22
C SER A 18 -1.30 6.29 -7.74
N ALA A 19 -0.14 6.54 -8.35
CA ALA A 19 0.69 7.72 -8.03
C ALA A 19 -0.09 9.02 -8.24
N ALA A 20 -0.85 9.14 -9.34
CA ALA A 20 -1.71 10.29 -9.60
C ALA A 20 -2.77 10.54 -8.51
N TRP A 21 -3.39 9.48 -7.97
CA TRP A 21 -4.34 9.61 -6.87
C TRP A 21 -3.65 10.10 -5.59
N VAL A 22 -2.47 9.55 -5.28
CA VAL A 22 -1.66 9.96 -4.12
C VAL A 22 -1.20 11.41 -4.27
N ALA A 23 -0.68 11.80 -5.45
CA ALA A 23 -0.26 13.16 -5.75
C ALA A 23 -1.38 14.17 -5.49
N GLN A 24 -2.58 13.91 -6.02
CA GLN A 24 -3.76 14.74 -5.80
C GLN A 24 -4.15 14.79 -4.31
N ARG A 25 -4.13 13.66 -3.62
CA ARG A 25 -4.60 13.54 -2.23
C ARG A 25 -3.71 14.27 -1.23
N PHE A 26 -2.40 14.26 -1.48
CA PHE A 26 -1.37 14.82 -0.60
C PHE A 26 -0.80 16.16 -1.06
N GLY A 27 -1.16 16.62 -2.27
CA GLY A 27 -0.66 17.88 -2.82
C GLY A 27 0.84 17.85 -3.13
N VAL A 28 1.33 16.69 -3.58
CA VAL A 28 2.73 16.45 -3.94
C VAL A 28 2.86 16.18 -5.44
N SER A 29 4.08 16.21 -5.96
CA SER A 29 4.35 15.80 -7.34
C SER A 29 4.10 14.29 -7.56
N GLU A 30 3.93 13.88 -8.81
CA GLU A 30 3.74 12.46 -9.15
C GLU A 30 4.99 11.63 -8.78
N ASP A 31 6.19 12.16 -8.99
CA ASP A 31 7.45 11.52 -8.58
C ASP A 31 7.52 11.32 -7.06
N GLU A 32 7.13 12.33 -6.26
CA GLU A 32 7.06 12.20 -4.80
C GLU A 32 6.01 11.17 -4.38
N ALA A 33 4.88 11.11 -5.09
CA ALA A 33 3.83 10.13 -4.84
C ALA A 33 4.28 8.69 -5.14
N GLU A 34 5.11 8.47 -6.16
CA GLU A 34 5.72 7.16 -6.42
C GLU A 34 6.59 6.71 -5.25
N TRP A 35 7.41 7.61 -4.69
CA TRP A 35 8.21 7.31 -3.51
C TRP A 35 7.36 6.99 -2.28
N VAL A 36 6.24 7.69 -2.07
CA VAL A 36 5.29 7.37 -0.99
C VAL A 36 4.73 5.95 -1.15
N LEU A 37 4.39 5.53 -2.37
CA LEU A 37 3.93 4.17 -2.64
C LEU A 37 5.01 3.12 -2.38
N VAL A 38 6.26 3.40 -2.74
CA VAL A 38 7.40 2.52 -2.43
C VAL A 38 7.53 2.33 -0.92
N LEU A 39 7.50 3.42 -0.15
CA LEU A 39 7.60 3.37 1.31
C LEU A 39 6.44 2.60 1.96
N TYR A 40 5.21 2.81 1.47
CA TYR A 40 4.03 2.08 1.94
C TYR A 40 4.13 0.57 1.70
N ARG A 41 4.59 0.16 0.51
CA ARG A 41 4.87 -1.25 0.21
C ARG A 41 5.98 -1.81 1.09
N PHE A 42 7.01 -1.01 1.37
CA PHE A 42 8.10 -1.39 2.27
C PHE A 42 7.62 -1.69 3.68
N GLN A 43 6.73 -0.87 4.23
CA GLN A 43 6.13 -1.09 5.55
C GLN A 43 5.33 -2.41 5.60
N THR A 44 4.72 -2.80 4.48
CA THR A 44 4.00 -4.08 4.39
C THR A 44 4.96 -5.27 4.45
N LEU A 45 6.14 -5.15 3.84
CA LEU A 45 7.17 -6.18 3.87
C LEU A 45 7.92 -6.25 5.21
N TYR A 46 8.02 -5.13 5.91
CA TYR A 46 8.76 -4.99 7.17
C TYR A 46 7.89 -4.27 8.22
N PRO A 47 6.87 -4.95 8.79
CA PRO A 47 5.91 -4.33 9.71
C PRO A 47 6.55 -3.83 11.01
N ASP A 48 7.62 -4.48 11.47
CA ASP A 48 8.38 -4.09 12.66
C ASP A 48 9.44 -3.00 12.36
N GLY A 49 9.45 -2.48 11.13
CA GLY A 49 10.41 -1.51 10.65
C GLY A 49 11.72 -2.13 10.17
N PRO A 50 12.61 -1.32 9.57
CA PRO A 50 13.91 -1.78 9.12
C PRO A 50 14.81 -2.15 10.31
N GLU A 51 15.51 -3.29 10.24
CA GLU A 51 16.54 -3.63 11.22
C GLU A 51 17.65 -2.56 11.23
N PRO A 52 18.06 -2.02 12.40
CA PRO A 52 19.16 -1.07 12.48
C PRO A 52 20.42 -1.61 11.81
N GLY A 53 20.96 -0.88 10.84
CA GLY A 53 22.16 -1.28 10.09
C GLY A 53 21.89 -2.10 8.83
N ARG A 54 20.63 -2.42 8.49
CA ARG A 54 20.26 -2.94 7.16
C ARG A 54 19.72 -1.82 6.29
N PHE A 55 20.46 -1.50 5.23
CA PHE A 55 19.96 -0.67 4.13
C PHE A 55 19.35 -1.59 3.10
N TYR A 56 18.02 -1.63 3.02
CA TYR A 56 17.33 -2.36 1.97
C TYR A 56 17.32 -1.50 0.70
N CYS A 57 18.49 -1.34 0.10
CA CYS A 57 18.67 -0.79 -1.24
C CYS A 57 18.82 -1.91 -2.26
N GLU A 58 18.13 -3.05 -2.06
CA GLU A 58 18.07 -4.06 -3.12
C GLU A 58 17.29 -3.47 -4.29
N ALA A 59 17.86 -3.60 -5.49
CA ALA A 59 17.25 -3.10 -6.71
C ALA A 59 15.85 -3.72 -6.86
N LEU A 60 14.84 -2.84 -6.93
CA LEU A 60 13.49 -3.22 -7.38
C LEU A 60 13.53 -3.70 -8.83
#